data_AF-A0A7J0BHL1-F1
#
_entry.id   AF-A0A7J0BHL1-F1
#
_cell.length_a   1.000
_cell.length_b   1.000
_cell.length_c   1.000
_cell.angle_alpha   90.00
_cell.angle_beta   90.00
_cell.angle_gamma   90.00
#
_symmetry.space_group_name_H-M   'P 1'
#
loop_
_entity.id
_entity.type
_entity.pdbx_description
1 polymer ?
#
loop_
_entity_poly.entity_id
_entity_poly.type
_entity_poly.pdbx_seq_one_letter_code
_entity_poly.pdbx_strand_id
1 'polypeptide(L)'
;MNTIRLSVLVLSVAVLFGLAVPAFAAEDPLVIADSVFDKVDEAMGRAERARDVYDRVKNVGKPAEVRKAEEDLKNAEDNLRNANGKLDYAREKAIAEAAGVSPEKVRQMRASGMGWGNIAKDLGLHPSIVSKGAKKSKHMKGKKSGYDDEDDSSGKGKSKGKSGKPDKSDKSGKSDKGSKGKSGKMDKKS
;
A
#
# COMPACT_ATOMS: atom_id res chain seq x y z
N MET A 1 -67.44 -5.57 28.65
CA MET A 1 -67.80 -6.92 28.17
C MET A 1 -67.95 -6.86 26.66
N ASN A 2 -67.41 -7.87 25.99
CA ASN A 2 -67.59 -8.29 24.59
C ASN A 2 -66.55 -7.81 23.55
N THR A 3 -65.57 -8.71 23.40
CA THR A 3 -64.70 -9.07 22.28
C THR A 3 -65.46 -9.40 20.99
N ILE A 4 -64.71 -9.55 19.85
CA ILE A 4 -64.99 -10.20 18.52
C ILE A 4 -64.72 -9.19 17.38
N ARG A 5 -63.96 -9.42 16.29
CA ARG A 5 -63.12 -10.53 15.76
C ARG A 5 -62.17 -9.99 14.68
N LEU A 6 -61.04 -10.68 14.50
CA LEU A 6 -60.15 -10.64 13.34
C LEU A 6 -60.90 -10.85 12.02
N SER A 7 -60.55 -10.08 10.99
CA SER A 7 -60.65 -10.51 9.59
C SER A 7 -59.37 -10.16 8.85
N VAL A 8 -58.58 -11.20 8.62
CA VAL A 8 -57.45 -11.26 7.69
C VAL A 8 -58.02 -11.19 6.27
N LEU A 9 -57.49 -10.30 5.43
CA LEU A 9 -57.64 -10.42 3.98
C LEU A 9 -56.31 -10.12 3.31
N VAL A 10 -55.58 -11.21 3.09
CA VAL A 10 -54.43 -11.31 2.19
C VAL A 10 -54.97 -11.20 0.76
N LEU A 11 -54.52 -10.19 0.00
CA LEU A 11 -54.67 -10.20 -1.45
C LEU A 11 -53.31 -9.95 -2.09
N SER A 12 -52.68 -11.06 -2.46
CA SER A 12 -51.45 -11.16 -3.22
C SER A 12 -51.67 -10.65 -4.65
N VAL A 13 -50.95 -9.61 -5.05
CA VAL A 13 -50.76 -9.27 -6.47
C VAL A 13 -49.27 -9.37 -6.75
N ALA A 14 -48.86 -10.53 -7.26
CA ALA A 14 -47.53 -10.77 -7.79
C ALA A 14 -47.45 -10.17 -9.20
N VAL A 15 -46.96 -8.94 -9.31
CA VAL A 15 -46.56 -8.37 -10.61
C VAL A 15 -45.14 -8.86 -10.92
N LEU A 16 -45.06 -9.89 -11.76
CA LEU A 16 -43.83 -10.34 -12.40
C LEU A 16 -43.35 -9.29 -13.41
N PHE A 17 -42.63 -8.27 -12.95
CA PHE A 17 -41.80 -7.43 -13.82
C PHE A 17 -40.52 -8.21 -14.16
N GLY A 18 -40.53 -8.86 -15.32
CA GLY A 18 -39.33 -9.37 -15.97
C GLY A 18 -38.46 -8.20 -16.42
N LEU A 19 -37.64 -7.68 -15.52
CA LEU A 19 -36.55 -6.77 -15.87
C LEU A 19 -35.46 -7.61 -16.55
N ALA A 20 -35.38 -7.50 -17.88
CA ALA A 20 -34.18 -7.82 -18.62
C ALA A 20 -33.05 -6.95 -18.07
N VAL A 21 -32.30 -7.49 -17.11
CA VAL A 21 -31.09 -6.86 -16.59
C VAL A 21 -30.11 -6.82 -17.76
N PRO A 22 -29.73 -5.63 -18.28
CA PRO A 22 -28.68 -5.57 -19.27
C PRO A 22 -27.46 -6.23 -18.65
N ALA A 23 -26.92 -7.24 -19.34
CA ALA A 23 -25.64 -7.83 -19.04
C ALA A 23 -24.58 -6.74 -19.26
N PHE A 24 -24.47 -5.82 -18.30
CA PHE A 24 -23.29 -5.00 -18.12
C PHE A 24 -22.15 -5.99 -18.04
N ALA A 25 -21.30 -5.96 -19.08
CA ALA A 25 -20.07 -6.70 -19.13
C ALA A 25 -19.37 -6.48 -17.79
N ALA A 26 -19.41 -7.51 -16.94
CA ALA A 26 -18.72 -7.51 -15.68
C ALA A 26 -17.25 -7.52 -16.03
N GLU A 27 -16.64 -6.34 -16.10
CA GLU A 27 -15.18 -6.25 -16.10
C GLU A 27 -14.70 -7.04 -14.90
N ASP A 28 -13.89 -8.07 -15.16
CA ASP A 28 -13.44 -9.00 -14.14
C ASP A 28 -12.93 -8.21 -12.93
N PRO A 29 -13.53 -8.38 -11.73
CA PRO A 29 -13.20 -7.59 -10.53
C PRO A 29 -11.71 -7.69 -10.17
N LEU A 30 -11.04 -8.75 -10.63
CA LEU A 30 -9.61 -8.98 -10.48
C LEU A 30 -8.74 -8.01 -11.30
N VAL A 31 -9.20 -7.52 -12.46
CA VAL A 31 -8.43 -6.57 -13.30
C VAL A 31 -8.46 -5.16 -12.71
N ILE A 32 -9.57 -4.80 -12.06
CA ILE A 32 -9.74 -3.50 -11.40
C ILE A 32 -8.76 -3.37 -10.23
N ALA A 33 -8.51 -4.45 -9.49
CA ALA A 33 -7.62 -4.44 -8.34
C ALA A 33 -6.19 -4.03 -8.73
N ASP A 34 -5.60 -4.63 -9.76
CA ASP A 34 -4.22 -4.37 -10.21
C ASP A 34 -3.96 -2.87 -10.48
N SER A 35 -4.84 -2.21 -11.24
CA SER A 35 -4.70 -0.78 -11.56
C SER A 35 -4.82 0.14 -10.35
N VAL A 36 -5.49 -0.31 -9.29
CA VAL A 36 -5.69 0.48 -8.06
C VAL A 36 -4.48 0.33 -7.15
N PHE A 37 -3.80 -0.82 -7.13
CA PHE A 37 -2.54 -1.00 -6.42
C PHE A 37 -1.45 -0.06 -6.94
N ASP A 38 -1.28 0.04 -8.27
CA ASP A 38 -0.29 0.93 -8.88
C ASP A 38 -0.53 2.40 -8.46
N LYS A 39 -1.79 2.82 -8.39
CA LYS A 39 -2.18 4.17 -7.93
C LYS A 39 -1.88 4.40 -6.45
N VAL A 40 -2.03 3.39 -5.60
CA VAL A 40 -1.68 3.48 -4.17
C VAL A 40 -0.17 3.58 -4.00
N ASP A 41 0.61 2.76 -4.70
CA ASP A 41 2.07 2.81 -4.65
C ASP A 41 2.60 4.16 -5.16
N GLU A 42 2.04 4.67 -6.25
CA GLU A 42 2.38 5.99 -6.76
C GLU A 42 2.03 7.10 -5.75
N ALA A 43 0.82 7.08 -5.18
CA ALA A 43 0.39 8.06 -4.20
C ALA A 43 1.24 8.00 -2.93
N MET A 44 1.63 6.81 -2.50
CA MET A 44 2.52 6.60 -1.35
C MET A 44 3.89 7.21 -1.62
N GLY A 45 4.49 6.93 -2.79
CA GLY A 45 5.76 7.54 -3.18
C GLY A 45 5.69 9.06 -3.30
N ARG A 46 4.55 9.63 -3.73
CA ARG A 46 4.34 11.09 -3.74
C ARG A 46 4.26 11.66 -2.33
N ALA A 47 3.53 11.02 -1.43
CA ALA A 47 3.40 11.43 -0.02
C ALA A 47 4.75 11.39 0.71
N GLU A 48 5.53 10.33 0.50
CA GLU A 48 6.88 10.19 1.08
C GLU A 48 7.81 11.32 0.59
N ARG A 49 7.86 11.57 -0.72
CA ARG A 49 8.67 12.67 -1.28
C ARG A 49 8.24 14.05 -0.78
N ALA A 50 6.94 14.30 -0.68
CA ALA A 50 6.43 15.58 -0.17
C ALA A 50 6.80 15.76 1.31
N ARG A 51 6.74 14.69 2.11
CA ARG A 51 7.17 14.69 3.51
C ARG A 51 8.65 14.98 3.65
N ASP A 52 9.51 14.36 2.84
CA ASP A 52 10.95 14.64 2.84
C ASP A 52 11.26 16.11 2.50
N VAL A 53 10.54 16.69 1.53
CA VAL A 53 10.68 18.11 1.19
C VAL A 53 10.26 18.99 2.37
N TYR A 54 9.10 18.73 2.97
CA TYR A 54 8.61 19.44 4.15
C TYR A 54 9.61 19.36 5.31
N ASP A 55 10.11 18.17 5.62
CA ASP A 55 11.05 17.94 6.72
C ASP A 55 12.39 18.67 6.51
N ARG A 56 12.83 18.82 5.24
CA ARG A 56 13.99 19.65 4.90
C ARG A 56 13.71 21.14 5.10
N VAL A 57 12.59 21.66 4.59
CA VAL A 57 12.35 23.11 4.60
C VAL A 57 11.83 23.64 5.94
N LYS A 58 11.16 22.82 6.77
CA LYS A 58 10.51 23.30 8.01
C LYS A 58 11.46 23.98 9.01
N ASN A 59 12.74 23.60 9.01
CA ASN A 59 13.73 24.11 9.98
C ASN A 59 14.63 25.23 9.42
N VAL A 60 14.83 25.28 8.09
CA VAL A 60 15.82 26.17 7.45
C VAL A 60 15.23 27.04 6.34
N GLY A 61 14.02 26.74 5.89
CA GLY A 61 13.36 27.40 4.76
C GLY A 61 12.69 28.71 5.16
N LYS A 62 12.40 29.53 4.15
CA LYS A 62 11.62 30.76 4.35
C LYS A 62 10.17 30.42 4.69
N PRO A 63 9.43 31.27 5.43
CA PRO A 63 8.03 30.99 5.77
C PRO A 63 7.14 30.66 4.57
N ALA A 64 7.37 31.31 3.42
CA ALA A 64 6.62 31.03 2.20
C ALA A 64 6.91 29.63 1.60
N GLU A 65 8.15 29.15 1.71
CA GLU A 65 8.57 27.82 1.24
C GLU A 65 8.00 26.71 2.14
N VAL A 66 8.02 26.94 3.46
CA VAL A 66 7.41 26.03 4.44
C VAL A 66 5.91 25.88 4.16
N ARG A 67 5.19 27.00 3.97
CA ARG A 67 3.76 26.97 3.66
C ARG A 67 3.46 26.20 2.37
N LYS A 68 4.27 26.37 1.34
CA LYS A 68 4.11 25.63 0.08
C LYS A 68 4.36 24.13 0.28
N ALA A 69 5.43 23.75 0.97
CA ALA A 69 5.74 22.35 1.23
C ALA A 69 4.69 21.66 2.11
N GLU A 70 4.10 22.39 3.06
CA GLU A 70 2.98 21.91 3.87
C GLU A 70 1.73 21.65 3.01
N GLU A 71 1.40 22.56 2.10
CA GLU A 71 0.30 22.38 1.15
C GLU A 71 0.53 21.17 0.22
N ASP A 72 1.75 21.03 -0.32
CA ASP A 72 2.14 19.90 -1.16
C ASP A 72 2.03 18.56 -0.40
N LEU A 73 2.50 18.52 0.86
CA LEU A 73 2.37 17.35 1.74
C LEU A 73 0.91 16.99 1.97
N LYS A 74 0.08 17.96 2.37
CA LYS A 74 -1.35 17.75 2.60
C LYS A 74 -2.04 17.19 1.35
N ASN A 75 -1.78 17.78 0.18
CA ASN A 75 -2.33 17.31 -1.09
C ASN A 75 -1.89 15.87 -1.41
N ALA A 76 -0.65 15.50 -1.12
CA ALA A 76 -0.15 14.15 -1.34
C ALA A 76 -0.78 13.14 -0.36
N GLU A 77 -0.98 13.51 0.90
CA GLU A 77 -1.67 12.70 1.90
C GLU A 77 -3.15 12.47 1.55
N ASP A 78 -3.86 13.51 1.12
CA ASP A 78 -5.25 13.41 0.66
C ASP A 78 -5.37 12.46 -0.55
N ASN A 79 -4.41 12.55 -1.49
CA ASN A 79 -4.34 11.63 -2.62
C ASN A 79 -4.11 10.17 -2.19
N LEU A 80 -3.19 9.94 -1.24
CA LEU A 80 -2.94 8.59 -0.70
C LEU A 80 -4.17 8.03 0.03
N ARG A 81 -4.85 8.86 0.83
CA ARG A 81 -6.11 8.48 1.50
C ARG A 81 -7.18 8.07 0.49
N ASN A 82 -7.35 8.85 -0.57
CA ASN A 82 -8.30 8.57 -1.64
C ASN A 82 -7.95 7.28 -2.40
N ALA A 83 -6.66 7.06 -2.69
CA ALA A 83 -6.19 5.83 -3.35
C ALA A 83 -6.46 4.60 -2.47
N ASN A 84 -6.17 4.68 -1.17
CA ASN A 84 -6.46 3.61 -0.21
C ASN A 84 -7.95 3.31 -0.10
N GLY A 85 -8.81 4.34 -0.07
CA GLY A 85 -10.27 4.14 -0.06
C GLY A 85 -10.77 3.39 -1.29
N LYS A 86 -10.23 3.68 -2.48
CA LYS A 86 -10.54 2.95 -3.71
C LYS A 86 -10.05 1.51 -3.67
N LEU A 87 -8.86 1.27 -3.10
CA LEU A 87 -8.30 -0.08 -2.94
C LEU A 87 -9.16 -0.93 -2.00
N ASP A 88 -9.55 -0.37 -0.86
CA ASP A 88 -10.39 -1.04 0.11
C ASP A 88 -11.77 -1.37 -0.48
N TYR A 89 -12.37 -0.44 -1.22
CA TYR A 89 -13.62 -0.70 -1.95
C TYR A 89 -13.48 -1.83 -2.99
N ALA A 90 -12.40 -1.83 -3.78
CA ALA A 90 -12.14 -2.86 -4.77
C ALA A 90 -11.96 -4.26 -4.11
N ARG A 91 -11.26 -4.31 -2.98
CA ARG A 91 -11.09 -5.55 -2.18
C ARG A 91 -12.40 -6.02 -1.57
N GLU A 92 -13.20 -5.11 -1.02
CA GLU A 92 -14.52 -5.39 -0.47
C GLU A 92 -15.40 -6.08 -1.52
N LYS A 93 -15.49 -5.49 -2.71
CA LYS A 93 -16.27 -6.02 -3.83
C LYS A 93 -15.76 -7.38 -4.29
N ALA A 94 -14.45 -7.52 -4.50
CA ALA A 94 -13.85 -8.77 -4.97
C ALA A 94 -14.05 -9.95 -3.98
N ILE A 95 -13.91 -9.69 -2.66
CA ILE A 95 -14.15 -10.70 -1.63
C ILE A 95 -15.64 -11.06 -1.58
N ALA A 96 -16.53 -10.06 -1.59
CA ALA A 96 -17.96 -10.26 -1.52
C ALA A 96 -18.47 -11.12 -2.69
N GLU A 97 -18.06 -10.79 -3.92
CA GLU A 97 -18.40 -11.53 -5.13
C GLU A 97 -17.84 -12.96 -5.09
N ALA A 98 -16.59 -13.15 -4.68
CA ALA A 98 -15.98 -14.47 -4.62
C ALA A 98 -16.58 -15.38 -3.54
N ALA A 99 -16.99 -14.81 -2.39
CA ALA A 99 -17.62 -15.56 -1.31
C ALA A 99 -19.15 -15.68 -1.45
N GLY A 100 -19.77 -14.99 -2.42
CA GLY A 100 -21.23 -14.96 -2.58
C GLY A 100 -21.95 -14.28 -1.40
N VAL A 101 -21.30 -13.32 -0.74
CA VAL A 101 -21.87 -12.55 0.38
C VAL A 101 -22.08 -11.09 -0.01
N SER A 102 -22.77 -10.33 0.84
CA SER A 102 -22.93 -8.89 0.59
C SER A 102 -21.62 -8.11 0.88
N PRO A 103 -21.32 -7.04 0.12
CA PRO A 103 -20.20 -6.14 0.42
C PRO A 103 -20.28 -5.55 1.83
N GLU A 104 -21.50 -5.28 2.32
CA GLU A 104 -21.73 -4.77 3.67
C GLU A 104 -21.26 -5.74 4.76
N LYS A 105 -21.39 -7.06 4.55
CA LYS A 105 -20.85 -8.06 5.48
C LYS A 105 -19.33 -7.97 5.55
N VAL A 106 -18.65 -7.84 4.41
CA VAL A 106 -17.20 -7.68 4.33
C VAL A 106 -16.75 -6.37 4.99
N ARG A 107 -17.49 -5.28 4.77
CA ARG A 107 -17.25 -3.98 5.42
C ARG A 107 -17.37 -4.04 6.94
N GLN A 108 -18.37 -4.73 7.46
CA GLN A 108 -18.53 -4.94 8.91
C GLN A 108 -17.36 -5.72 9.51
N MET A 109 -16.87 -6.76 8.82
CA MET A 109 -15.69 -7.51 9.26
C MET A 109 -14.42 -6.63 9.23
N ARG A 110 -14.30 -5.75 8.23
CA ARG A 110 -13.20 -4.79 8.17
C ARG A 110 -13.28 -3.77 9.31
N ALA A 111 -14.48 -3.28 9.61
CA ALA A 111 -14.77 -2.34 10.70
C ALA A 111 -14.54 -2.96 12.09
N SER A 112 -14.71 -4.28 12.24
CA SER A 112 -14.35 -5.02 13.45
C SER A 112 -12.84 -5.21 13.63
N GLY A 113 -12.01 -4.57 12.78
CA GLY A 113 -10.55 -4.64 12.84
C GLY A 113 -9.96 -5.87 12.16
N MET A 114 -10.75 -6.72 11.50
CA MET A 114 -10.23 -7.89 10.82
C MET A 114 -9.43 -7.48 9.58
N GLY A 115 -8.23 -8.03 9.43
CA GLY A 115 -7.41 -7.83 8.24
C GLY A 115 -7.97 -8.57 7.03
N TRP A 116 -7.76 -8.03 5.82
CA TRP A 116 -8.30 -8.58 4.57
C TRP A 116 -8.03 -10.08 4.37
N GLY A 117 -6.83 -10.56 4.74
CA GLY A 117 -6.50 -11.99 4.66
C GLY A 117 -7.26 -12.87 5.64
N ASN A 118 -7.60 -12.35 6.82
CA ASN A 118 -8.42 -13.07 7.80
C ASN A 118 -9.89 -13.11 7.37
N ILE A 119 -10.39 -12.00 6.81
CA ILE A 119 -11.74 -11.95 6.22
C ILE A 119 -11.88 -12.99 5.11
N ALA A 120 -10.90 -13.05 4.19
CA ALA A 120 -10.89 -14.06 3.14
C ALA A 120 -10.96 -15.49 3.71
N LYS A 121 -10.12 -15.81 4.71
CA LYS A 121 -10.13 -17.14 5.35
C LYS A 121 -11.47 -17.48 6.02
N ASP A 122 -12.05 -16.52 6.73
CA ASP A 122 -13.31 -16.70 7.45
C ASP A 122 -14.47 -16.99 6.48
N LEU A 123 -14.43 -16.38 5.30
CA LEU A 123 -15.36 -16.64 4.20
C LEU A 123 -15.00 -17.86 3.33
N GLY A 124 -14.00 -18.65 3.73
CA GLY A 124 -13.56 -19.84 2.99
C GLY A 124 -12.76 -19.55 1.70
N LEU A 125 -12.34 -18.30 1.49
CA LEU A 125 -11.53 -17.90 0.34
C LEU A 125 -10.04 -18.03 0.64
N HIS A 126 -9.27 -18.38 -0.39
CA HIS A 126 -7.81 -18.39 -0.27
C HIS A 126 -7.27 -16.95 -0.18
N PRO A 127 -6.37 -16.61 0.77
CA PRO A 127 -5.87 -15.24 0.96
C PRO A 127 -5.23 -14.60 -0.28
N SER A 128 -4.75 -15.42 -1.23
CA SER A 128 -4.16 -14.92 -2.48
C SER A 128 -5.12 -14.11 -3.34
N ILE A 129 -6.44 -14.27 -3.15
CA ILE A 129 -7.44 -13.50 -3.90
C ILE A 129 -7.36 -11.99 -3.59
N VAL A 130 -6.97 -11.66 -2.35
CA VAL A 130 -6.78 -10.28 -1.89
C VAL A 130 -5.39 -9.75 -2.29
N SER A 131 -4.41 -10.63 -2.37
CA SER A 131 -3.00 -10.29 -2.54
C SER A 131 -2.53 -10.24 -4.00
N LYS A 132 -3.35 -10.64 -4.97
CA LYS A 132 -2.93 -10.81 -6.37
C LYS A 132 -2.43 -9.54 -7.08
N GLY A 133 -2.66 -8.35 -6.53
CA GLY A 133 -2.11 -7.10 -7.06
C GLY A 133 -0.79 -6.63 -6.43
N ALA A 134 -0.27 -7.34 -5.41
CA ALA A 134 1.10 -7.13 -4.95
C ALA A 134 2.06 -7.87 -5.90
N LYS A 135 2.14 -7.44 -7.16
CA LYS A 135 3.28 -7.80 -7.99
C LYS A 135 4.49 -7.35 -7.20
N LYS A 136 5.37 -8.30 -6.83
CA LYS A 136 6.72 -7.98 -6.37
C LYS A 136 7.24 -6.98 -7.38
N SER A 137 7.25 -5.69 -7.04
CA SER A 137 8.06 -4.72 -7.72
C SER A 137 9.43 -5.36 -7.63
N LYS A 138 9.91 -5.87 -8.77
CA LYS A 138 11.28 -6.34 -8.88
C LYS A 138 12.05 -5.10 -8.57
N HIS A 139 12.48 -5.04 -7.32
CA HIS A 139 13.39 -4.09 -6.76
C HIS A 139 14.32 -3.70 -7.90
N MET A 140 14.17 -2.47 -8.41
CA MET A 140 15.18 -1.86 -9.26
C MET A 140 16.41 -1.81 -8.38
N LYS A 141 17.16 -2.91 -8.43
CA LYS A 141 18.41 -3.14 -7.73
C LYS A 141 19.33 -2.04 -8.19
N GLY A 142 19.50 -1.06 -7.31
CA GLY A 142 20.31 0.14 -7.42
C GLY A 142 21.04 0.37 -8.73
N LYS A 143 20.51 1.28 -9.56
CA LYS A 143 21.41 2.28 -10.15
C LYS A 143 21.51 3.41 -9.14
N LYS A 144 22.53 3.28 -8.31
CA LYS A 144 23.17 4.34 -7.52
C LYS A 144 23.28 5.57 -8.43
N SER A 145 22.39 6.55 -8.28
CA SER A 145 22.60 7.88 -8.83
C SER A 145 23.72 8.49 -7.98
N GLY A 146 24.95 8.36 -8.47
CA GLY A 146 26.04 9.20 -8.01
C GLY A 146 25.63 10.64 -8.28
N TYR A 147 25.39 11.39 -7.21
CA TYR A 147 25.74 12.80 -7.22
C TYR A 147 27.26 12.83 -7.37
N ASP A 148 27.73 12.90 -8.61
CA ASP A 148 29.08 13.37 -8.89
C ASP A 148 28.97 14.90 -8.82
N ASP A 149 29.37 15.42 -7.67
CA ASP A 149 29.67 16.83 -7.47
C ASP A 149 30.64 17.30 -8.56
N GLU A 150 30.36 18.50 -9.06
CA GLU A 150 31.15 19.23 -10.04
C GLU A 150 32.58 19.45 -9.50
N ASP A 151 33.59 18.92 -10.20
CA ASP A 151 34.97 19.40 -10.06
C ASP A 151 35.46 19.86 -11.44
N ASP A 152 35.34 21.17 -11.63
CA ASP A 152 35.94 21.95 -12.69
C ASP A 152 37.47 21.88 -12.56
N SER A 153 38.11 20.97 -13.29
CA SER A 153 39.57 21.00 -13.45
C SER A 153 39.99 20.69 -14.88
N SER A 154 40.27 21.76 -15.60
CA SER A 154 41.01 21.82 -16.85
C SER A 154 42.35 21.08 -16.73
N GLY A 155 42.51 19.96 -17.46
CA GLY A 155 43.71 19.13 -17.37
C GLY A 155 43.99 18.29 -18.61
N LYS A 156 44.42 18.96 -19.67
CA LYS A 156 44.92 18.40 -20.94
C LYS A 156 46.05 17.37 -20.69
N GLY A 157 45.83 16.09 -21.03
CA GLY A 157 46.89 15.07 -20.94
C GLY A 157 46.57 13.77 -21.68
N LYS A 158 47.03 13.65 -22.94
CA LYS A 158 47.11 12.38 -23.67
C LYS A 158 48.09 11.44 -22.97
N SER A 159 47.68 10.21 -22.68
CA SER A 159 48.63 9.10 -22.49
C SER A 159 47.98 7.75 -22.80
N LYS A 160 48.53 7.10 -23.83
CA LYS A 160 48.30 5.71 -24.23
C LYS A 160 49.14 4.79 -23.34
N GLY A 161 48.57 3.69 -22.88
CA GLY A 161 49.30 2.50 -22.38
C GLY A 161 48.30 1.48 -21.82
N LYS A 162 47.82 0.50 -22.59
CA LYS A 162 48.40 -0.83 -22.85
C LYS A 162 48.90 -1.60 -21.60
N SER A 163 48.30 -2.78 -21.45
CA SER A 163 48.76 -4.05 -20.84
C SER A 163 48.96 -4.16 -19.33
N GLY A 164 48.29 -5.16 -18.74
CA GLY A 164 48.68 -5.77 -17.47
C GLY A 164 47.56 -6.46 -16.68
N LYS A 165 47.11 -7.66 -17.11
CA LYS A 165 46.78 -8.76 -16.17
C LYS A 165 48.06 -9.62 -16.04
N PRO A 166 48.30 -10.47 -15.01
CA PRO A 166 47.41 -11.05 -13.96
C PRO A 166 47.97 -10.74 -12.53
N ASP A 167 47.44 -11.15 -11.37
CA ASP A 167 47.31 -12.52 -10.87
C ASP A 167 46.63 -12.56 -9.48
N LYS A 168 46.28 -13.79 -9.08
CA LYS A 168 45.68 -14.23 -7.81
C LYS A 168 46.48 -13.84 -6.56
N SER A 169 45.80 -13.66 -5.44
CA SER A 169 46.12 -14.38 -4.19
C SER A 169 45.14 -14.06 -3.07
N ASP A 170 44.90 -15.10 -2.29
CA ASP A 170 43.99 -15.24 -1.17
C ASP A 170 44.28 -14.26 -0.02
N LYS A 171 43.23 -13.73 0.61
CA LYS A 171 43.30 -13.46 2.05
C LYS A 171 41.93 -13.49 2.73
N SER A 172 41.70 -14.61 3.39
CA SER A 172 40.76 -14.79 4.49
C SER A 172 40.92 -13.67 5.54
N GLY A 173 39.83 -12.94 5.79
CA GLY A 173 39.75 -11.87 6.78
C GLY A 173 38.54 -12.10 7.69
N LYS A 174 38.75 -12.96 8.68
CA LYS A 174 37.87 -13.24 9.81
C LYS A 174 37.69 -11.96 10.64
N SER A 175 36.45 -11.60 10.98
CA SER A 175 36.18 -10.57 12.01
C SER A 175 34.89 -10.90 12.74
N ASP A 176 35.07 -11.68 13.80
CA ASP A 176 34.21 -11.75 14.97
C ASP A 176 33.91 -10.35 15.52
N LYS A 177 32.64 -10.01 15.72
CA LYS A 177 32.27 -8.97 16.68
C LYS A 177 30.94 -9.30 17.35
N GLY A 178 31.05 -10.14 18.37
CA GLY A 178 30.05 -10.21 19.43
C GLY A 178 30.01 -8.90 20.21
N SER A 179 28.82 -8.37 20.44
CA SER A 179 28.59 -7.35 21.47
C SER A 179 27.52 -7.87 22.41
N LYS A 180 28.00 -8.25 23.60
CA LYS A 180 27.25 -8.84 24.70
C LYS A 180 27.13 -7.78 25.79
N GLY A 181 25.90 -7.51 26.21
CA GLY A 181 25.59 -7.12 27.58
C GLY A 181 25.33 -5.63 27.84
N LYS A 182 24.14 -5.34 28.39
CA LYS A 182 24.07 -4.86 29.78
C LYS A 182 22.66 -5.08 30.35
N SER A 183 22.59 -5.99 31.32
CA SER A 183 21.48 -6.21 32.23
C SER A 183 21.40 -5.06 33.24
N GLY A 184 20.28 -4.35 33.27
CA GLY A 184 19.92 -3.41 34.33
C GLY A 184 19.17 -4.14 35.45
N LYS A 185 19.84 -4.32 36.58
CA LYS A 185 19.28 -4.85 37.83
C LYS A 185 18.67 -3.65 38.59
N MET A 186 17.35 -3.65 38.79
CA MET A 186 16.67 -2.69 39.67
C MET A 186 16.66 -3.25 41.09
N ASP A 187 17.33 -2.55 42.00
CA ASP A 187 17.25 -2.80 43.43
C ASP A 187 15.92 -2.27 43.98
N LYS A 188 15.17 -3.17 44.61
CA LYS A 188 13.96 -2.90 45.39
C LYS A 188 14.42 -2.57 46.81
N LYS A 189 14.19 -1.35 47.29
CA LYS A 189 14.34 -1.01 48.70
C LYS A 189 12.95 -0.87 49.32
N SER A 190 12.71 -1.71 50.32
CA SER A 190 11.63 -1.63 51.31
C SER A 190 11.81 -0.41 52.22
#